data_AF-A0AAU6CSK8-F1
#
_entry.id   AF-A0AAU6CSK8-F1
#
_cell.length_a   1.000
_cell.length_b   1.000
_cell.length_c   1.000
_cell.angle_alpha   90.00
_cell.angle_beta   90.00
_cell.angle_gamma   90.00
#
_symmetry.space_group_name_H-M   'P 1'
#
loop_
_entity.id
_entity.type
_entity.pdbx_description
1 polymer ?
#
loop_
_entity_poly.entity_id
_entity_poly.type
_entity_poly.pdbx_seq_one_letter_code
_entity_poly.pdbx_strand_id
1 'polypeptide(L)'
;MPAAPGSARPGRARRFAARGARTAALAAAGLLAVGSSVSAGAGQRAMPASPPAARPCALRAVPGVAMSEGFPDTKPRGPDAEFAPSTGTVHALTLLIDFPDAPAPYSARERYAEFFPAVKKWYAATSYGKLDYESTPVLRYIRMPRPFTAYGIGRGYGWDAHTAMMRDLLKAADSRIDFSGYDLVNILVTPNAGPPADEAVLSVTWTGASAATTDEGAHLNKVSLIYGHDQSGSRVLSHENGHDFGLPDLYSADNFQRTDTLAGQWDTMSLDWGLQGDLFAWHKWRLGWLADRQIACLTSRGTATYRLSPVETPGGRKAVIIPYGPTRVFVIEARAAVRADHEACRQGVLAYRVRTDIDSGQGPVTVVDGHPASSACDFSSGAFNSLNDAPFTAGRSYTDSAAGVTFTVLGRDAAGDWSVRVTRR
;
A
#
# COMPACT_ATOMS: atom_id res chain seq x y z
N MET A 1 52.15 63.25 -33.98
CA MET A 1 51.53 64.12 -35.00
C MET A 1 50.48 63.29 -35.76
N PRO A 2 49.24 63.77 -35.99
CA PRO A 2 48.39 64.63 -35.18
C PRO A 2 47.01 64.01 -34.80
N ALA A 3 46.33 64.68 -33.86
CA ALA A 3 44.87 64.91 -33.61
C ALA A 3 43.81 63.80 -33.93
N ALA A 4 42.98 63.28 -33.00
CA ALA A 4 41.91 63.86 -32.13
C ALA A 4 40.62 64.27 -32.91
N PRO A 5 39.41 64.41 -32.31
CA PRO A 5 38.83 63.84 -31.06
C PRO A 5 37.32 63.45 -31.16
N GLY A 6 36.75 62.92 -30.07
CA GLY A 6 35.30 62.84 -29.85
C GLY A 6 34.94 62.62 -28.36
N SER A 7 34.75 63.72 -27.63
CA SER A 7 34.14 63.84 -26.29
C SER A 7 32.61 63.62 -26.39
N ALA A 8 31.77 63.43 -25.36
CA ALA A 8 31.79 63.79 -23.95
C ALA A 8 30.79 62.93 -23.12
N ARG A 9 30.98 63.00 -21.79
CA ARG A 9 30.32 62.39 -20.61
C ARG A 9 28.88 62.94 -20.31
N PRO A 10 28.30 62.81 -19.10
CA PRO A 10 27.97 61.64 -18.23
C PRO A 10 26.49 61.67 -17.74
N GLY A 11 26.00 60.60 -17.11
CA GLY A 11 24.74 60.63 -16.35
C GLY A 11 24.72 59.61 -15.20
N ARG A 12 24.94 60.07 -13.97
CA ARG A 12 24.62 59.33 -12.73
C ARG A 12 23.12 59.44 -12.46
N ALA A 13 22.44 58.34 -12.18
CA ALA A 13 21.45 58.29 -11.09
C ALA A 13 21.07 56.86 -10.71
N ARG A 14 21.13 56.63 -9.40
CA ARG A 14 20.67 55.48 -8.62
C ARG A 14 19.22 55.08 -8.94
N ARG A 15 18.85 53.80 -8.76
CA ARG A 15 18.10 53.28 -7.59
C ARG A 15 17.54 51.85 -7.81
N PHE A 16 17.81 51.02 -6.79
CA PHE A 16 16.98 50.00 -6.15
C PHE A 16 16.28 48.86 -6.91
N ALA A 17 16.56 47.66 -6.37
CA ALA A 17 15.64 46.54 -6.09
C ALA A 17 15.13 45.74 -7.32
N ALA A 18 15.00 44.42 -7.31
CA ALA A 18 15.13 43.42 -6.25
C ALA A 18 15.65 42.13 -6.88
N ARG A 19 16.55 41.42 -6.19
CA ARG A 19 16.77 40.00 -6.44
C ARG A 19 15.50 39.29 -5.99
N GLY A 20 14.64 38.91 -6.94
CA GLY A 20 13.55 37.98 -6.69
C GLY A 20 14.16 36.62 -6.34
N ALA A 21 14.30 36.34 -5.06
CA ALA A 21 14.40 34.98 -4.57
C ALA A 21 13.12 34.28 -5.01
N ARG A 22 13.22 33.36 -5.99
CA ARG A 22 12.17 32.37 -6.20
C ARG A 22 12.23 31.43 -5.01
N THR A 23 11.56 31.79 -3.93
CA THR A 23 11.13 30.84 -2.92
C THR A 23 10.17 29.89 -3.64
N ALA A 24 10.67 28.72 -4.05
CA ALA A 24 9.81 27.61 -4.36
C ALA A 24 9.09 27.25 -3.05
N ALA A 25 7.86 27.74 -2.90
CA ALA A 25 6.97 27.25 -1.86
C ALA A 25 6.62 25.82 -2.25
N LEU A 26 7.31 24.85 -1.64
CA LEU A 26 6.91 23.45 -1.64
C LEU A 26 5.64 23.36 -0.80
N ALA A 27 4.48 23.39 -1.46
CA ALA A 27 3.24 22.95 -0.85
C ALA A 27 3.26 21.42 -0.80
N ALA A 28 3.82 20.86 0.28
CA ALA A 28 3.70 19.44 0.58
C ALA A 28 2.34 19.20 1.24
N ALA A 29 1.30 19.01 0.44
CA ALA A 29 -0.02 18.56 0.91
C ALA A 29 -0.17 17.06 0.62
N GLY A 30 0.62 16.22 1.30
CA GLY A 30 0.42 14.79 1.20
C GLY A 30 -0.82 14.37 2.00
N LEU A 31 -1.69 13.60 1.37
CA LEU A 31 -2.91 13.04 1.93
C LEU A 31 -2.98 11.59 1.42
N LEU A 32 -3.30 10.61 2.27
CA LEU A 32 -3.30 9.17 1.90
C LEU A 32 -4.71 8.64 1.63
N ALA A 33 -4.81 7.62 0.76
CA ALA A 33 -6.00 6.88 0.33
C ALA A 33 -6.48 5.88 1.39
N VAL A 34 -7.62 6.14 2.05
CA VAL A 34 -8.12 5.25 3.12
C VAL A 34 -9.01 4.16 2.54
N GLY A 35 -8.54 2.92 2.57
CA GLY A 35 -9.36 1.73 2.35
C GLY A 35 -10.54 1.74 3.32
N SER A 36 -11.76 1.74 2.78
CA SER A 36 -12.98 1.88 3.56
C SER A 36 -13.70 0.54 3.64
N SER A 37 -13.67 -0.10 4.80
CA SER A 37 -14.54 -1.24 5.11
C SER A 37 -15.80 -0.75 5.80
N VAL A 38 -16.98 -1.11 5.28
CA VAL A 38 -18.26 -0.76 5.90
C VAL A 38 -18.50 -1.74 7.04
N SER A 39 -17.93 -1.46 8.21
CA SER A 39 -18.20 -2.26 9.42
C SER A 39 -19.56 -1.88 10.01
N ALA A 40 -20.41 -2.89 10.24
CA ALA A 40 -21.67 -2.73 10.94
C ALA A 40 -21.45 -2.42 12.43
N GLY A 41 -21.29 -1.12 12.75
CA GLY A 41 -21.42 -0.58 14.10
C GLY A 41 -20.27 -0.87 15.08
N ALA A 42 -20.09 0.04 16.04
CA ALA A 42 -19.18 -0.11 17.18
C ALA A 42 -19.70 -1.19 18.16
N GLY A 43 -19.61 -2.47 17.74
CA GLY A 43 -19.72 -3.60 18.66
C GLY A 43 -18.52 -3.62 19.61
N GLN A 44 -18.72 -4.12 20.84
CA GLN A 44 -17.62 -4.35 21.77
C GLN A 44 -16.57 -5.26 21.11
N ARG A 45 -15.32 -4.80 21.04
CA ARG A 45 -14.19 -5.61 20.55
C ARG A 45 -14.08 -6.87 21.41
N ALA A 46 -14.41 -8.01 20.82
CA ALA A 46 -14.25 -9.30 21.47
C ALA A 46 -12.77 -9.69 21.48
N MET A 47 -12.33 -10.40 22.52
CA MET A 47 -11.00 -11.01 22.50
C MET A 47 -10.93 -12.04 21.36
N PRO A 48 -9.87 -12.04 20.53
CA PRO A 48 -9.73 -13.03 19.48
C PRO A 48 -9.53 -14.42 20.09
N ALA A 49 -10.02 -15.44 19.39
CA ALA A 49 -9.73 -16.83 19.73
C ALA A 49 -8.22 -17.11 19.58
N SER A 50 -7.72 -18.15 20.27
CA SER A 50 -6.33 -18.56 20.14
C SER A 50 -6.00 -19.02 18.71
N PRO A 51 -4.77 -18.76 18.22
CA PRO A 51 -4.32 -19.23 16.91
C PRO A 51 -4.50 -20.75 16.74
N PRO A 52 -4.63 -21.25 15.50
CA PRO A 52 -4.63 -22.69 15.25
C PRO A 52 -3.34 -23.34 15.78
N ALA A 53 -3.44 -24.51 16.39
CA ALA A 53 -2.28 -25.22 16.95
C ALA A 53 -1.18 -25.50 15.90
N ALA A 54 -1.57 -25.73 14.63
CA ALA A 54 -0.65 -25.92 13.52
C ALA A 54 0.08 -24.63 13.10
N ARG A 55 -0.45 -23.45 13.45
CA ARG A 55 0.07 -22.13 13.08
C ARG A 55 0.05 -21.18 14.29
N PRO A 56 0.83 -21.44 15.35
CA PRO A 56 0.68 -20.75 16.62
C PRO A 56 1.05 -19.25 16.59
N CYS A 57 1.71 -18.79 15.52
CA CYS A 57 2.03 -17.38 15.28
C CYS A 57 1.01 -16.66 14.39
N ALA A 58 0.05 -17.37 13.78
CA ALA A 58 -1.00 -16.79 12.95
C ALA A 58 -2.10 -16.23 13.86
N LEU A 59 -1.82 -15.09 14.51
CA LEU A 59 -2.79 -14.40 15.36
C LEU A 59 -4.06 -14.10 14.59
N ARG A 60 -5.21 -14.28 15.24
CA ARG A 60 -6.51 -14.22 14.56
C ARG A 60 -6.96 -12.79 14.33
N ALA A 61 -7.76 -12.60 13.28
CA ALA A 61 -8.48 -11.35 13.07
C ALA A 61 -9.37 -11.05 14.28
N VAL A 62 -9.37 -9.80 14.71
CA VAL A 62 -10.18 -9.36 15.86
C VAL A 62 -11.55 -8.90 15.33
N PRO A 63 -12.67 -9.48 15.80
CA PRO A 63 -14.00 -9.06 15.39
C PRO A 63 -14.23 -7.57 15.69
N GLY A 64 -14.79 -6.84 14.71
CA GLY A 64 -15.06 -5.41 14.82
C GLY A 64 -13.83 -4.50 14.62
N VAL A 65 -12.69 -5.06 14.21
CA VAL A 65 -11.54 -4.28 13.75
C VAL A 65 -11.54 -4.21 12.23
N ALA A 66 -11.60 -3.00 11.70
CA ALA A 66 -11.64 -2.74 10.26
C ALA A 66 -10.36 -3.26 9.58
N MET A 67 -10.52 -4.20 8.65
CA MET A 67 -9.44 -4.86 7.90
C MET A 67 -8.28 -5.38 8.78
N SER A 68 -8.61 -6.00 9.92
CA SER A 68 -7.62 -6.53 10.88
C SER A 68 -6.43 -7.25 10.24
N GLU A 69 -5.22 -6.96 10.72
CA GLU A 69 -3.97 -7.68 10.41
C GLU A 69 -4.00 -9.18 10.72
N GLY A 70 -4.98 -9.63 11.50
CA GLY A 70 -5.06 -11.01 11.92
C GLY A 70 -5.50 -11.95 10.80
N PHE A 71 -5.22 -13.24 10.97
CA PHE A 71 -5.65 -14.31 10.08
C PHE A 71 -7.13 -14.58 10.29
N PRO A 72 -7.96 -14.57 9.23
CA PRO A 72 -9.37 -14.85 9.38
C PRO A 72 -9.59 -16.34 9.70
N ASP A 73 -10.64 -16.64 10.47
CA ASP A 73 -11.00 -18.01 10.86
C ASP A 73 -11.33 -18.90 9.66
N THR A 74 -12.00 -18.28 8.69
CA THR A 74 -12.33 -18.86 7.39
C THR A 74 -11.87 -17.89 6.31
N LYS A 75 -11.62 -18.38 5.10
CA LYS A 75 -11.45 -17.53 3.92
C LYS A 75 -12.65 -17.79 3.00
N PRO A 76 -13.79 -17.11 3.22
CA PRO A 76 -14.95 -17.24 2.35
C PRO A 76 -14.53 -17.01 0.90
N ARG A 77 -15.13 -17.76 -0.02
CA ARG A 77 -14.94 -17.60 -1.46
C ARG A 77 -16.28 -17.43 -2.13
N GLY A 78 -16.26 -16.81 -3.30
CA GLY A 78 -17.45 -16.56 -4.10
C GLY A 78 -17.87 -15.09 -4.07
N PRO A 79 -19.02 -14.80 -4.69
CA PRO A 79 -19.47 -13.42 -4.92
C PRO A 79 -19.71 -12.68 -3.62
N ASP A 80 -20.25 -13.33 -2.59
CA ASP A 80 -20.59 -12.70 -1.29
C ASP A 80 -19.43 -12.61 -0.30
N ALA A 81 -18.25 -13.13 -0.65
CA ALA A 81 -17.07 -12.98 0.21
C ALA A 81 -16.69 -11.50 0.30
N GLU A 82 -16.23 -11.03 1.47
CA GLU A 82 -15.77 -9.65 1.64
C GLU A 82 -14.57 -9.31 0.76
N PHE A 83 -13.66 -10.26 0.58
CA PHE A 83 -12.40 -10.10 -0.15
C PHE A 83 -12.35 -11.02 -1.38
N ALA A 84 -11.61 -10.59 -2.40
CA ALA A 84 -11.23 -11.42 -3.54
C ALA A 84 -10.25 -12.52 -3.11
N PRO A 85 -10.16 -13.65 -3.86
CA PRO A 85 -9.10 -14.62 -3.66
C PRO A 85 -7.73 -13.95 -3.80
N SER A 86 -6.79 -14.26 -2.90
CA SER A 86 -5.41 -13.76 -2.99
C SER A 86 -4.45 -14.74 -3.68
N THR A 87 -4.93 -15.89 -4.15
CA THR A 87 -4.11 -16.92 -4.79
C THR A 87 -4.87 -17.59 -5.93
N GLY A 88 -4.14 -18.18 -6.88
CA GLY A 88 -4.71 -18.71 -8.11
C GLY A 88 -4.86 -17.58 -9.14
N THR A 89 -5.77 -17.78 -10.08
CA THR A 89 -6.13 -16.74 -11.05
C THR A 89 -7.21 -15.85 -10.45
N VAL A 90 -6.98 -14.54 -10.46
CA VAL A 90 -7.96 -13.50 -10.10
C VAL A 90 -8.38 -12.79 -11.37
N HIS A 91 -9.69 -12.74 -11.60
CA HIS A 91 -10.26 -12.05 -12.75
C HIS A 91 -10.78 -10.67 -12.33
N ALA A 92 -10.18 -9.62 -12.87
CA ALA A 92 -10.55 -8.23 -12.59
C ALA A 92 -11.22 -7.61 -13.82
N LEU A 93 -12.46 -7.12 -13.67
CA LEU A 93 -13.08 -6.27 -14.70
C LEU A 93 -12.53 -4.85 -14.55
N THR A 94 -11.92 -4.30 -15.59
CA THR A 94 -11.38 -2.93 -15.54
C THR A 94 -12.21 -2.00 -16.43
N LEU A 95 -12.94 -1.11 -15.77
CA LEU A 95 -13.77 -0.08 -16.40
C LEU A 95 -13.04 1.26 -16.40
N LEU A 96 -13.31 2.06 -17.42
CA LEU A 96 -12.82 3.42 -17.52
C LEU A 96 -14.00 4.37 -17.61
N ILE A 97 -14.04 5.39 -16.77
CA ILE A 97 -15.18 6.30 -16.68
C ILE A 97 -14.76 7.76 -16.86
N ASP A 98 -15.64 8.56 -17.46
CA ASP A 98 -15.51 10.01 -17.53
C ASP A 98 -16.86 10.70 -17.28
N PHE A 99 -16.84 12.02 -17.18
CA PHE A 99 -18.02 12.80 -16.75
C PHE A 99 -18.33 13.93 -17.73
N PRO A 100 -19.57 14.47 -17.73
CA PRO A 100 -19.92 15.63 -18.54
C PRO A 100 -19.05 16.88 -18.28
N ASP A 101 -18.65 17.12 -17.03
CA ASP A 101 -17.80 18.25 -16.60
C ASP A 101 -16.30 17.91 -16.56
N ALA A 102 -15.95 16.63 -16.69
CA ALA A 102 -14.58 16.14 -16.77
C ALA A 102 -14.48 15.07 -17.87
N PRO A 103 -14.53 15.46 -19.16
CA PRO A 103 -14.36 14.53 -20.26
C PRO A 103 -12.92 14.02 -20.32
N ALA A 104 -12.73 12.77 -20.74
CA ALA A 104 -11.40 12.18 -20.81
C ALA A 104 -10.46 12.93 -21.77
N PRO A 105 -9.25 13.32 -21.31
CA PRO A 105 -8.32 14.09 -22.13
C PRO A 105 -7.53 13.24 -23.14
N TYR A 106 -7.58 11.91 -23.01
CA TYR A 106 -6.91 10.94 -23.89
C TYR A 106 -7.69 9.63 -23.93
N SER A 107 -7.23 8.63 -24.69
CA SER A 107 -8.00 7.40 -24.93
C SER A 107 -8.01 6.45 -23.73
N ALA A 108 -9.04 5.60 -23.66
CA ALA A 108 -9.16 4.58 -22.63
C ALA A 108 -7.99 3.56 -22.67
N ARG A 109 -7.42 3.35 -23.86
CA ARG A 109 -6.23 2.50 -24.02
C ARG A 109 -5.00 3.13 -23.39
N GLU A 110 -4.82 4.44 -23.55
CA GLU A 110 -3.72 5.16 -22.91
C GLU A 110 -3.88 5.15 -21.39
N ARG A 111 -5.08 5.43 -20.86
CA ARG A 111 -5.34 5.34 -19.41
C ARG A 111 -5.10 3.94 -18.85
N TYR A 112 -5.53 2.90 -19.56
CA TYR A 112 -5.27 1.53 -19.12
C TYR A 112 -3.77 1.18 -19.10
N ALA A 113 -3.02 1.67 -20.09
CA ALA A 113 -1.58 1.41 -20.24
C ALA A 113 -0.72 2.05 -19.14
N GLU A 114 -1.25 3.03 -18.39
CA GLU A 114 -0.59 3.58 -17.20
C GLU A 114 -0.44 2.54 -16.08
N PHE A 115 -1.34 1.54 -16.03
CA PHE A 115 -1.39 0.54 -14.96
C PHE A 115 -0.93 -0.84 -15.43
N PHE A 116 -1.32 -1.25 -16.64
CA PHE A 116 -1.07 -2.59 -17.16
C PHE A 116 -0.05 -2.57 -18.30
N PRO A 117 0.92 -3.51 -18.31
CA PRO A 117 0.99 -4.76 -17.54
C PRO A 117 1.74 -4.66 -16.20
N ALA A 118 2.05 -3.47 -15.69
CA ALA A 118 2.89 -3.29 -14.52
C ALA A 118 2.28 -3.92 -13.25
N VAL A 119 0.98 -3.72 -12.99
CA VAL A 119 0.26 -4.36 -11.86
C VAL A 119 0.37 -5.89 -11.91
N LYS A 120 0.09 -6.49 -13.08
CA LYS A 120 0.19 -7.95 -13.28
C LYS A 120 1.59 -8.46 -12.98
N LYS A 121 2.62 -7.78 -13.51
CA LYS A 121 4.03 -8.16 -13.29
C LYS A 121 4.42 -8.04 -11.83
N TRP A 122 3.96 -6.98 -11.14
CA TRP A 122 4.25 -6.77 -9.73
C TRP A 122 3.66 -7.88 -8.87
N TYR A 123 2.36 -8.19 -9.01
CA TYR A 123 1.74 -9.30 -8.27
C TYR A 123 2.38 -10.65 -8.58
N ALA A 124 2.71 -10.95 -9.84
CA ALA A 124 3.40 -12.18 -10.21
C ALA A 124 4.76 -12.32 -9.51
N ALA A 125 5.54 -11.23 -9.46
CA ALA A 125 6.86 -11.21 -8.81
C ALA A 125 6.74 -11.32 -7.28
N THR A 126 5.92 -10.45 -6.68
CA THR A 126 5.73 -10.31 -5.23
C THR A 126 5.14 -11.57 -4.60
N SER A 127 4.20 -12.23 -5.28
CA SER A 127 3.54 -13.46 -4.83
C SER A 127 4.30 -14.74 -5.16
N TYR A 128 5.45 -14.66 -5.85
CA TYR A 128 6.18 -15.81 -6.39
C TYR A 128 5.33 -16.69 -7.34
N GLY A 129 4.48 -16.05 -8.14
CA GLY A 129 3.53 -16.71 -9.04
C GLY A 129 2.38 -17.42 -8.34
N LYS A 130 2.13 -17.15 -7.06
CA LYS A 130 0.96 -17.67 -6.33
C LYS A 130 -0.33 -16.96 -6.71
N LEU A 131 -0.23 -15.74 -7.21
CA LEU A 131 -1.32 -14.96 -7.76
C LEU A 131 -1.03 -14.69 -9.24
N ASP A 132 -1.98 -15.08 -10.08
CA ASP A 132 -2.06 -14.70 -11.49
C ASP A 132 -3.17 -13.67 -11.65
N TYR A 133 -2.81 -12.40 -11.82
CA TYR A 133 -3.75 -11.29 -11.91
C TYR A 133 -4.13 -11.06 -13.38
N GLU A 134 -5.39 -11.30 -13.72
CA GLU A 134 -5.92 -11.14 -15.08
C GLU A 134 -6.93 -10.00 -15.13
N SER A 135 -6.53 -8.88 -15.73
CA SER A 135 -7.42 -7.75 -15.99
C SER A 135 -8.08 -7.88 -17.36
N THR A 136 -9.40 -7.74 -17.39
CA THR A 136 -10.21 -7.63 -18.61
C THR A 136 -10.67 -6.19 -18.78
N PRO A 137 -10.01 -5.40 -19.65
CA PRO A 137 -10.35 -4.00 -19.82
C PRO A 137 -11.50 -3.77 -20.80
N VAL A 138 -12.41 -2.87 -20.44
CA VAL A 138 -13.36 -2.26 -21.36
C VAL A 138 -12.72 -0.99 -21.92
N LEU A 139 -12.03 -1.11 -23.06
CA LEU A 139 -11.22 -0.04 -23.66
C LEU A 139 -12.03 1.07 -24.37
N ARG A 140 -13.00 1.63 -23.65
CA ARG A 140 -13.78 2.83 -23.99
C ARG A 140 -14.19 3.52 -22.70
N TYR A 141 -14.33 4.84 -22.72
CA TYR A 141 -14.91 5.53 -21.57
C TYR A 141 -16.41 5.30 -21.50
N ILE A 142 -16.87 4.88 -20.32
CA ILE A 142 -18.27 4.86 -19.96
C ILE A 142 -18.58 6.26 -19.41
N ARG A 143 -19.37 7.01 -20.19
CA ARG A 143 -19.80 8.35 -19.77
C ARG A 143 -20.81 8.25 -18.65
N MET A 144 -20.46 8.79 -17.49
CA MET A 144 -21.37 8.89 -16.35
C MET A 144 -22.50 9.90 -16.65
N PRO A 145 -23.72 9.65 -16.13
CA PRO A 145 -24.90 10.47 -16.48
C PRO A 145 -24.92 11.85 -15.80
N ARG A 146 -24.15 12.05 -14.74
CA ARG A 146 -24.06 13.29 -13.98
C ARG A 146 -22.63 13.84 -13.96
N PRO A 147 -22.45 15.16 -13.80
CA PRO A 147 -21.15 15.78 -13.53
C PRO A 147 -20.44 15.12 -12.33
N PHE A 148 -19.11 15.00 -12.37
CA PHE A 148 -18.28 14.52 -11.26
C PHE A 148 -18.57 15.29 -9.98
N THR A 149 -18.67 16.61 -10.09
CA THR A 149 -18.99 17.52 -8.98
C THR A 149 -20.32 17.23 -8.28
N ALA A 150 -21.27 16.56 -8.96
CA ALA A 150 -22.58 16.22 -8.41
C ALA A 150 -22.58 14.97 -7.51
N TYR A 151 -21.51 14.16 -7.52
CA TYR A 151 -21.40 12.98 -6.66
C TYR A 151 -20.86 13.30 -5.26
N GLY A 152 -20.32 14.51 -5.04
CA GLY A 152 -19.76 14.90 -3.74
C GLY A 152 -18.51 14.10 -3.36
N ILE A 153 -17.74 13.61 -4.35
CA ILE A 153 -16.49 12.89 -4.12
C ILE A 153 -15.43 13.88 -3.61
N GLY A 154 -15.04 13.69 -2.36
CA GLY A 154 -13.92 14.36 -1.69
C GLY A 154 -13.14 13.37 -0.84
N ARG A 155 -12.11 13.83 -0.13
CA ARG A 155 -11.33 12.94 0.73
C ARG A 155 -12.21 12.30 1.80
N GLY A 156 -12.15 10.96 1.91
CA GLY A 156 -12.94 10.20 2.87
C GLY A 156 -14.44 10.22 2.59
N TYR A 157 -14.84 10.34 1.32
CA TYR A 157 -16.25 10.30 0.95
C TYR A 157 -16.93 9.02 1.45
N GLY A 158 -18.18 9.16 1.90
CA GLY A 158 -18.91 8.07 2.52
C GLY A 158 -19.60 7.12 1.55
N TRP A 159 -20.17 6.06 2.12
CA TRP A 159 -20.88 4.99 1.43
C TRP A 159 -22.01 5.47 0.50
N ASP A 160 -22.72 6.53 0.87
CA ASP A 160 -23.82 7.07 0.07
C ASP A 160 -23.36 7.62 -1.28
N ALA A 161 -22.24 8.34 -1.30
CA ALA A 161 -21.65 8.88 -2.53
C ALA A 161 -21.10 7.75 -3.41
N HIS A 162 -20.43 6.75 -2.81
CA HIS A 162 -19.98 5.54 -3.51
C HIS A 162 -21.16 4.82 -4.19
N THR A 163 -22.21 4.51 -3.41
CA THR A 163 -23.41 3.81 -3.87
C THR A 163 -24.12 4.58 -4.99
N ALA A 164 -24.25 5.91 -4.85
CA ALA A 164 -24.87 6.74 -5.88
C ALA A 164 -24.09 6.67 -7.20
N MET A 165 -22.75 6.64 -7.15
CA MET A 165 -21.91 6.51 -8.34
C MET A 165 -21.99 5.12 -8.97
N MET A 166 -21.98 4.05 -8.17
CA MET A 166 -22.10 2.66 -8.67
C MET A 166 -23.44 2.40 -9.35
N ARG A 167 -24.55 2.93 -8.80
CA ARG A 167 -25.88 2.82 -9.43
C ARG A 167 -25.94 3.51 -10.78
N ASP A 168 -25.36 4.70 -10.90
CA ASP A 168 -25.31 5.43 -12.17
C ASP A 168 -24.37 4.77 -13.17
N LEU A 169 -23.27 4.18 -12.71
CA LEU A 169 -22.38 3.38 -13.55
C LEU A 169 -23.12 2.19 -14.16
N LEU A 170 -23.82 1.39 -13.34
CA LEU A 170 -24.60 0.27 -13.84
C LEU A 170 -25.66 0.71 -14.84
N LYS A 171 -26.40 1.78 -14.55
CA LYS A 171 -27.38 2.32 -15.50
C LYS A 171 -26.78 2.65 -16.88
N ALA A 172 -25.51 3.08 -16.93
CA ALA A 172 -24.81 3.38 -18.18
C ALA A 172 -24.14 2.16 -18.84
N ALA A 173 -23.85 1.11 -18.08
CA ALA A 173 -22.94 0.03 -18.47
C ALA A 173 -23.61 -1.34 -18.61
N ASP A 174 -24.55 -1.68 -17.73
CA ASP A 174 -24.99 -3.05 -17.44
C ASP A 174 -25.58 -3.76 -18.66
N SER A 175 -26.41 -3.05 -19.43
CA SER A 175 -26.99 -3.55 -20.69
C SER A 175 -25.98 -3.96 -21.78
N ARG A 176 -24.68 -3.67 -21.60
CA ARG A 176 -23.63 -3.89 -22.61
C ARG A 176 -22.37 -4.56 -22.05
N ILE A 177 -22.29 -4.76 -20.75
CA ILE A 177 -21.11 -5.29 -20.06
C ILE A 177 -21.63 -6.30 -19.06
N ASP A 178 -21.19 -7.55 -19.22
CA ASP A 178 -21.45 -8.61 -18.26
C ASP A 178 -20.47 -8.46 -17.09
N PHE A 179 -21.00 -8.30 -15.87
CA PHE A 179 -20.18 -8.19 -14.65
C PHE A 179 -19.99 -9.56 -13.97
N SER A 180 -20.59 -10.63 -14.49
CA SER A 180 -20.43 -11.96 -13.92
C SER A 180 -19.04 -12.55 -14.18
N GLY A 181 -18.60 -13.45 -13.29
CA GLY A 181 -17.33 -14.17 -13.45
C GLY A 181 -16.06 -13.40 -13.08
N TYR A 182 -16.18 -12.17 -12.58
CA TYR A 182 -15.05 -11.40 -12.05
C TYR A 182 -15.00 -11.46 -10.52
N ASP A 183 -13.79 -11.53 -9.97
CA ASP A 183 -13.52 -11.54 -8.54
C ASP A 183 -13.53 -10.13 -7.93
N LEU A 184 -13.23 -9.11 -8.73
CA LEU A 184 -13.19 -7.69 -8.35
C LEU A 184 -13.40 -6.76 -9.56
N VAL A 185 -13.74 -5.50 -9.29
CA VAL A 185 -13.92 -4.46 -10.32
C VAL A 185 -12.97 -3.29 -10.06
N ASN A 186 -12.18 -2.95 -11.07
CA ASN A 186 -11.39 -1.71 -11.08
C ASN A 186 -12.12 -0.64 -11.87
N ILE A 187 -12.18 0.58 -11.33
CA ILE A 187 -12.72 1.74 -12.01
C ILE A 187 -11.61 2.78 -12.14
N LEU A 188 -11.06 2.90 -13.33
CA LEU A 188 -10.08 3.93 -13.66
C LEU A 188 -10.83 5.20 -14.04
N VAL A 189 -10.89 6.14 -13.12
CA VAL A 189 -11.54 7.42 -13.33
C VAL A 189 -10.65 8.28 -14.22
N THR A 190 -11.26 9.08 -15.10
CA THR A 190 -10.56 10.07 -15.92
C THR A 190 -9.65 10.96 -15.04
N PRO A 191 -8.39 11.21 -15.47
CA PRO A 191 -7.38 11.86 -14.64
C PRO A 191 -7.70 13.32 -14.27
N ASN A 192 -8.59 13.97 -15.01
CA ASN A 192 -9.00 15.36 -14.80
C ASN A 192 -10.29 15.49 -13.95
N ALA A 193 -10.78 14.40 -13.36
CA ALA A 193 -11.89 14.45 -12.41
C ALA A 193 -11.36 14.62 -10.98
N GLY A 194 -11.67 15.76 -10.38
CA GLY A 194 -11.20 16.13 -9.04
C GLY A 194 -9.84 16.84 -9.08
N PRO A 195 -9.32 17.23 -7.90
CA PRO A 195 -7.97 17.76 -7.78
C PRO A 195 -6.92 16.73 -8.24
N PRO A 196 -5.72 17.19 -8.65
CA PRO A 196 -4.57 16.31 -8.81
C PRO A 196 -4.33 15.44 -7.57
N ALA A 197 -3.81 14.23 -7.78
CA ALA A 197 -3.63 13.26 -6.71
C ALA A 197 -2.56 13.69 -5.67
N ASP A 198 -1.64 14.57 -6.05
CA ASP A 198 -0.67 15.21 -5.16
C ASP A 198 -1.26 16.37 -4.34
N GLU A 199 -2.48 16.83 -4.66
CA GLU A 199 -3.25 17.81 -3.88
C GLU A 199 -4.30 17.15 -2.97
N ALA A 200 -4.97 16.10 -3.46
CA ALA A 200 -5.83 15.27 -2.62
C ALA A 200 -5.93 13.84 -3.16
N VAL A 201 -5.63 12.88 -2.29
CA VAL A 201 -5.83 11.47 -2.61
C VAL A 201 -7.29 11.08 -2.39
N LEU A 202 -7.92 10.69 -3.50
CA LEU A 202 -9.33 10.28 -3.57
C LEU A 202 -9.49 8.78 -3.88
N SER A 203 -8.41 8.12 -4.33
CA SER A 203 -8.40 6.67 -4.57
C SER A 203 -8.79 5.91 -3.31
N VAL A 204 -9.59 4.87 -3.51
CA VAL A 204 -10.17 4.08 -2.43
C VAL A 204 -10.69 2.76 -2.96
N THR A 205 -10.68 1.76 -2.09
CA THR A 205 -11.30 0.46 -2.30
C THR A 205 -12.41 0.22 -1.30
N TRP A 206 -13.52 -0.30 -1.80
CA TRP A 206 -14.71 -0.66 -1.02
C TRP A 206 -14.90 -2.17 -1.04
N THR A 207 -14.96 -2.77 0.15
CA THR A 207 -15.15 -4.22 0.35
C THR A 207 -16.28 -4.53 1.33
N GLY A 208 -16.87 -5.73 1.23
CA GLY A 208 -17.78 -6.30 2.25
C GLY A 208 -19.24 -5.90 2.17
N ALA A 209 -19.59 -4.83 1.45
CA ALA A 209 -20.96 -4.44 1.16
C ALA A 209 -21.16 -4.26 -0.34
N SER A 210 -22.30 -4.71 -0.87
CA SER A 210 -22.63 -4.50 -2.28
C SER A 210 -23.18 -3.09 -2.48
N ALA A 211 -22.46 -2.26 -3.22
CA ALA A 211 -22.89 -0.90 -3.56
C ALA A 211 -24.07 -0.91 -4.55
N ALA A 212 -24.07 -1.87 -5.46
CA ALA A 212 -25.15 -2.16 -6.38
C ALA A 212 -25.11 -3.63 -6.82
N THR A 213 -26.21 -4.10 -7.39
CA THR A 213 -26.32 -5.45 -7.98
C THR A 213 -26.76 -5.28 -9.42
N THR A 214 -26.15 -6.02 -10.33
CA THR A 214 -26.47 -5.99 -11.77
C THR A 214 -27.74 -6.77 -12.09
N ASP A 215 -28.27 -6.59 -13.30
CA ASP A 215 -29.45 -7.31 -13.78
C ASP A 215 -29.23 -8.84 -13.80
N GLU A 216 -27.99 -9.30 -14.04
CA GLU A 216 -27.58 -10.71 -13.97
C GLU A 216 -27.21 -11.20 -12.55
N GLY A 217 -27.30 -10.34 -11.53
CA GLY A 217 -27.09 -10.71 -10.13
C GLY A 217 -25.65 -10.64 -9.64
N ALA A 218 -24.73 -10.03 -10.39
CA ALA A 218 -23.37 -9.78 -9.93
C ALA A 218 -23.33 -8.63 -8.90
N HIS A 219 -22.50 -8.77 -7.87
CA HIS A 219 -22.37 -7.81 -6.77
C HIS A 219 -21.15 -6.90 -6.96
N LEU A 220 -21.35 -5.59 -6.92
CA LEU A 220 -20.28 -4.60 -6.83
C LEU A 220 -19.88 -4.41 -5.36
N ASN A 221 -19.17 -5.39 -4.82
CA ASN A 221 -18.78 -5.43 -3.41
C ASN A 221 -17.26 -5.49 -3.15
N LYS A 222 -16.44 -5.42 -4.21
CA LYS A 222 -14.97 -5.37 -4.23
C LYS A 222 -14.56 -4.42 -5.35
N VAL A 223 -14.55 -3.13 -5.05
CA VAL A 223 -14.42 -2.10 -6.07
C VAL A 223 -13.28 -1.15 -5.70
N SER A 224 -12.21 -1.17 -6.49
CA SER A 224 -11.12 -0.19 -6.42
C SER A 224 -11.38 0.94 -7.40
N LEU A 225 -11.34 2.18 -6.91
CA LEU A 225 -11.48 3.39 -7.71
C LEU A 225 -10.19 4.18 -7.70
N ILE A 226 -9.68 4.47 -8.91
CA ILE A 226 -8.44 5.23 -9.08
C ILE A 226 -8.76 6.60 -9.67
N TYR A 227 -8.51 7.64 -8.89
CA TYR A 227 -8.72 9.04 -9.28
C TYR A 227 -7.40 9.75 -9.61
N GLY A 228 -7.52 10.81 -10.39
CA GLY A 228 -6.38 11.65 -10.73
C GLY A 228 -5.34 10.96 -11.61
N HIS A 229 -4.29 11.71 -11.90
CA HIS A 229 -3.04 11.23 -12.46
C HIS A 229 -1.96 11.50 -11.42
N ASP A 230 -1.28 10.46 -10.94
CA ASP A 230 -0.20 10.59 -9.97
C ASP A 230 1.16 10.18 -10.56
N GLN A 231 2.22 10.45 -9.80
CA GLN A 231 3.55 9.90 -10.08
C GLN A 231 3.68 8.43 -9.62
N SER A 232 2.71 7.94 -8.84
CA SER A 232 2.69 6.58 -8.33
C SER A 232 2.38 5.58 -9.46
N GLY A 233 1.66 5.95 -10.52
CA GLY A 233 1.41 5.09 -11.68
C GLY A 233 0.70 3.80 -11.30
N SER A 234 1.19 2.64 -11.75
CA SER A 234 0.61 1.33 -11.42
C SER A 234 0.57 0.99 -9.91
N ARG A 235 1.27 1.78 -9.09
CA ARG A 235 1.47 1.52 -7.67
C ARG A 235 0.19 1.72 -6.85
N VAL A 236 -0.55 2.79 -7.12
CA VAL A 236 -1.83 3.07 -6.45
C VAL A 236 -2.81 1.93 -6.70
N LEU A 237 -2.92 1.42 -7.93
CA LEU A 237 -3.82 0.29 -8.20
C LEU A 237 -3.37 -1.00 -7.48
N SER A 238 -2.06 -1.22 -7.34
CA SER A 238 -1.54 -2.37 -6.58
C SER A 238 -1.80 -2.24 -5.07
N HIS A 239 -1.80 -1.02 -4.54
CA HIS A 239 -2.20 -0.71 -3.17
C HIS A 239 -3.70 -0.96 -2.97
N GLU A 240 -4.52 -0.37 -3.83
CA GLU A 240 -5.98 -0.50 -3.77
C GLU A 240 -6.45 -1.95 -3.90
N ASN A 241 -5.92 -2.72 -4.85
CA ASN A 241 -6.23 -4.15 -4.93
C ASN A 241 -5.65 -4.97 -3.76
N GLY A 242 -4.68 -4.44 -3.02
CA GLY A 242 -4.26 -5.02 -1.74
C GLY A 242 -5.40 -5.05 -0.72
N HIS A 243 -6.29 -4.05 -0.75
CA HIS A 243 -7.52 -4.05 0.05
C HIS A 243 -8.55 -5.06 -0.43
N ASP A 244 -8.70 -5.25 -1.75
CA ASP A 244 -9.55 -6.33 -2.29
C ASP A 244 -9.09 -7.70 -1.79
N PHE A 245 -7.79 -7.88 -1.50
CA PHE A 245 -7.23 -9.10 -0.91
C PHE A 245 -7.26 -9.12 0.63
N GLY A 246 -7.78 -8.07 1.24
CA GLY A 246 -8.05 -7.94 2.67
C GLY A 246 -6.91 -7.37 3.49
N LEU A 247 -5.91 -6.69 2.89
CA LEU A 247 -4.86 -6.00 3.64
C LEU A 247 -5.34 -4.61 4.14
N PRO A 248 -4.93 -4.17 5.34
CA PRO A 248 -5.21 -2.82 5.83
C PRO A 248 -4.21 -1.78 5.33
N ASP A 249 -4.58 -0.50 5.46
CA ASP A 249 -3.66 0.63 5.43
C ASP A 249 -2.75 0.64 6.66
N LEU A 250 -1.45 0.81 6.43
CA LEU A 250 -0.43 0.78 7.50
C LEU A 250 -0.03 2.16 8.02
N TYR A 251 -0.48 3.22 7.37
CA TYR A 251 -0.17 4.59 7.73
C TYR A 251 -1.18 5.15 8.76
N SER A 252 -1.04 6.43 9.14
CA SER A 252 -2.02 7.12 9.98
C SER A 252 -2.89 8.07 9.15
N ALA A 253 -4.17 7.74 9.00
CA ALA A 253 -5.14 8.53 8.26
C ALA A 253 -5.44 9.89 8.92
N ASP A 254 -5.35 9.94 10.26
CA ASP A 254 -5.65 11.09 11.10
C ASP A 254 -4.43 11.94 11.46
N ASN A 255 -3.21 11.41 11.25
CA ASN A 255 -1.97 12.10 11.57
C ASN A 255 -0.91 11.85 10.49
N PHE A 256 -1.00 12.65 9.43
CA PHE A 256 -0.14 12.56 8.27
C PHE A 256 1.36 12.69 8.60
N GLN A 257 1.71 13.53 9.57
CA GLN A 257 3.09 13.72 10.02
C GLN A 257 3.68 12.47 10.70
N ARG A 258 2.84 11.49 11.03
CA ARG A 258 3.25 10.24 11.68
C ARG A 258 3.38 9.07 10.72
N THR A 259 2.92 9.21 9.48
CA THR A 259 2.82 8.09 8.53
C THR A 259 4.17 7.41 8.26
N ASP A 260 5.22 8.16 7.98
CA ASP A 260 6.53 7.56 7.67
C ASP A 260 7.18 6.90 8.88
N THR A 261 6.79 7.28 10.09
CA THR A 261 7.29 6.69 11.35
C THR A 261 6.62 5.37 11.74
N LEU A 262 5.64 4.91 10.96
CA LEU A 262 4.91 3.65 11.20
C LEU A 262 5.56 2.51 10.41
N ALA A 263 4.99 2.10 9.28
CA ALA A 263 5.55 1.06 8.43
C ALA A 263 6.63 1.58 7.45
N GLY A 264 6.74 2.90 7.27
CA GLY A 264 7.66 3.50 6.30
C GLY A 264 7.30 3.10 4.87
N GLN A 265 8.29 3.04 3.97
CA GLN A 265 8.09 2.65 2.57
C GLN A 265 8.37 1.16 2.31
N TRP A 266 8.34 0.34 3.37
CA TRP A 266 8.72 -1.08 3.33
C TRP A 266 7.59 -2.03 2.95
N ASP A 267 6.38 -1.52 2.77
CA ASP A 267 5.22 -2.29 2.35
C ASP A 267 4.30 -1.40 1.51
N THR A 268 3.82 -1.94 0.38
CA THR A 268 2.91 -1.26 -0.55
C THR A 268 1.63 -0.75 0.13
N MET A 269 1.19 -1.37 1.23
CA MET A 269 0.02 -0.94 2.00
C MET A 269 0.29 0.25 2.94
N SER A 270 1.52 0.77 2.98
CA SER A 270 1.89 1.93 3.79
C SER A 270 1.89 3.22 2.97
N LEU A 271 2.83 3.34 2.03
CA LEU A 271 2.93 4.49 1.14
C LEU A 271 2.91 3.94 -0.28
N ASP A 272 1.90 4.30 -1.04
CA ASP A 272 1.76 3.92 -2.45
C ASP A 272 2.64 4.79 -3.37
N TRP A 273 3.30 5.80 -2.80
CA TRP A 273 4.39 6.58 -3.41
C TRP A 273 5.77 6.26 -2.81
N GLY A 274 6.83 6.81 -3.43
CA GLY A 274 8.21 6.65 -2.98
C GLY A 274 8.89 5.39 -3.50
N LEU A 275 9.62 4.68 -2.64
CA LEU A 275 10.33 3.43 -2.98
C LEU A 275 9.38 2.29 -3.33
N GLN A 276 8.14 2.37 -2.82
CA GLN A 276 7.08 1.37 -2.95
C GLN A 276 7.60 -0.07 -2.77
N GLY A 277 7.95 -0.40 -1.53
CA GLY A 277 8.49 -1.72 -1.19
C GLY A 277 7.53 -2.88 -1.46
N ASP A 278 8.13 -4.06 -1.59
CA ASP A 278 7.48 -5.36 -1.52
C ASP A 278 6.63 -5.51 -0.25
N LEU A 279 5.70 -6.46 -0.21
CA LEU A 279 4.93 -6.72 1.00
C LEU A 279 5.79 -7.37 2.10
N PHE A 280 5.52 -7.00 3.34
CA PHE A 280 6.03 -7.66 4.54
C PHE A 280 5.80 -9.17 4.49
N ALA A 281 6.71 -9.95 5.05
CA ALA A 281 6.56 -11.40 5.16
C ALA A 281 5.27 -11.78 5.92
N TRP A 282 4.83 -10.95 6.89
CA TRP A 282 3.53 -11.09 7.55
C TRP A 282 2.37 -11.08 6.54
N HIS A 283 2.30 -10.04 5.70
CA HIS A 283 1.28 -9.91 4.65
C HIS A 283 1.34 -11.02 3.63
N LYS A 284 2.54 -11.35 3.10
CA LYS A 284 2.71 -12.47 2.17
C LYS A 284 2.26 -13.80 2.78
N TRP A 285 2.46 -14.01 4.08
CA TRP A 285 1.99 -15.21 4.78
C TRP A 285 0.47 -15.21 4.97
N ARG A 286 -0.12 -14.06 5.33
CA ARG A 286 -1.58 -13.87 5.44
C ARG A 286 -2.30 -14.12 4.13
N LEU A 287 -1.74 -13.64 3.03
CA LEU A 287 -2.25 -13.85 1.67
C LEU A 287 -2.02 -15.28 1.14
N GLY A 288 -1.19 -16.09 1.80
CA GLY A 288 -0.88 -17.45 1.36
C GLY A 288 0.20 -17.53 0.27
N TRP A 289 0.96 -16.45 0.09
CA TRP A 289 2.12 -16.40 -0.80
C TRP A 289 3.37 -17.00 -0.16
N LEU A 290 3.43 -17.02 1.18
CA LEU A 290 4.40 -17.81 1.94
C LEU A 290 3.76 -19.05 2.55
N ALA A 291 4.45 -20.17 2.47
CA ALA A 291 4.05 -21.40 3.14
C ALA A 291 4.48 -21.39 4.62
N ASP A 292 3.75 -22.10 5.48
CA ASP A 292 4.06 -22.19 6.93
C ASP A 292 5.50 -22.63 7.22
N ARG A 293 6.07 -23.52 6.41
CA ARG A 293 7.48 -23.97 6.54
C ARG A 293 8.50 -22.84 6.35
N GLN A 294 8.12 -21.73 5.72
CA GLN A 294 8.97 -20.57 5.50
C GLN A 294 8.94 -19.60 6.70
N ILE A 295 8.13 -19.88 7.71
CA ILE A 295 7.98 -19.08 8.91
C ILE A 295 8.57 -19.85 10.10
N ALA A 296 9.52 -19.24 10.80
CA ALA A 296 9.96 -19.72 12.10
C ALA A 296 9.07 -19.10 13.19
N CYS A 297 8.13 -19.88 13.71
CA CYS A 297 7.29 -19.44 14.81
C CYS A 297 7.98 -19.72 16.16
N LEU A 298 8.35 -18.68 16.90
CA LEU A 298 9.07 -18.78 18.17
C LEU A 298 8.15 -18.47 19.36
N THR A 299 7.53 -19.51 19.90
CA THR A 299 6.63 -19.46 21.06
C THR A 299 7.25 -19.93 22.36
N SER A 300 8.44 -20.54 22.31
CA SER A 300 9.20 -21.02 23.48
C SER A 300 10.30 -20.03 23.85
N ARG A 301 10.72 -20.06 25.12
CA ARG A 301 11.93 -19.37 25.58
C ARG A 301 13.18 -20.05 25.05
N GLY A 302 14.27 -19.30 24.99
CA GLY A 302 15.59 -19.79 24.61
C GLY A 302 16.21 -19.00 23.47
N THR A 303 17.34 -19.51 22.99
CA THR A 303 18.16 -18.88 21.94
C THR A 303 18.25 -19.80 20.73
N ALA A 304 18.00 -19.26 19.55
CA ALA A 304 18.15 -19.98 18.29
C ALA A 304 18.75 -19.06 17.21
N THR A 305 19.45 -19.67 16.24
CA THR A 305 19.97 -18.96 15.07
C THR A 305 19.16 -19.36 13.85
N TYR A 306 18.74 -18.37 13.07
CA TYR A 306 17.94 -18.54 11.86
C TYR A 306 18.69 -17.96 10.67
N ARG A 307 18.63 -18.69 9.55
CA ARG A 307 19.02 -18.20 8.23
C ARG A 307 17.76 -17.70 7.53
N LEU A 308 17.74 -16.42 7.17
CA LEU A 308 16.62 -15.72 6.56
C LEU A 308 16.97 -15.33 5.13
N SER A 309 16.22 -15.85 4.18
CA SER A 309 16.30 -15.43 2.78
C SER A 309 15.48 -14.15 2.58
N PRO A 310 15.97 -13.15 1.82
CA PRO A 310 15.24 -11.90 1.60
C PRO A 310 13.81 -12.12 1.08
N VAL A 311 12.84 -11.31 1.53
CA VAL A 311 11.41 -11.46 1.21
C VAL A 311 11.09 -11.22 -0.27
N GLU A 312 12.04 -10.70 -1.03
CA GLU A 312 11.91 -10.45 -2.46
C GLU A 312 12.33 -11.68 -3.28
N THR A 313 12.94 -12.70 -2.66
CA THR A 313 13.46 -13.90 -3.36
C THR A 313 12.57 -15.12 -3.16
N PRO A 314 12.40 -16.03 -4.14
CA PRO A 314 11.67 -17.28 -3.90
C PRO A 314 12.36 -18.21 -2.91
N GLY A 315 11.58 -19.01 -2.16
CA GLY A 315 12.11 -20.08 -1.31
C GLY A 315 12.78 -19.62 -0.02
N GLY A 316 13.37 -20.56 0.71
CA GLY A 316 14.01 -20.28 2.01
C GLY A 316 13.04 -19.84 3.12
N ARG A 317 13.57 -19.68 4.32
CA ARG A 317 12.84 -19.14 5.47
C ARG A 317 12.81 -17.62 5.36
N LYS A 318 11.63 -17.01 5.48
CA LYS A 318 11.44 -15.56 5.28
C LYS A 318 11.44 -14.76 6.55
N ALA A 319 10.87 -15.30 7.62
CA ALA A 319 10.72 -14.56 8.85
C ALA A 319 10.83 -15.45 10.08
N VAL A 320 11.25 -14.83 11.19
CA VAL A 320 10.99 -15.30 12.54
C VAL A 320 9.84 -14.47 13.11
N ILE A 321 8.80 -15.12 13.61
CA ILE A 321 7.64 -14.46 14.21
C ILE A 321 7.55 -14.85 15.68
N ILE A 322 7.39 -13.85 16.52
CA ILE A 322 7.35 -13.97 17.98
C ILE A 322 6.05 -13.36 18.50
N PRO A 323 5.04 -14.16 18.87
CA PRO A 323 3.85 -13.66 19.53
C PRO A 323 4.17 -13.29 20.98
N TYR A 324 3.66 -12.14 21.41
CA TYR A 324 3.84 -11.59 22.76
C TYR A 324 2.52 -11.06 23.36
N GLY A 325 1.43 -11.71 23.00
CA GLY A 325 0.08 -11.41 23.46
C GLY A 325 -0.95 -12.02 22.50
N PRO A 326 -2.25 -11.87 22.78
CA PRO A 326 -3.30 -12.40 21.92
C PRO A 326 -3.41 -11.67 20.58
N THR A 327 -2.93 -10.41 20.52
CA THR A 327 -3.09 -9.52 19.35
C THR A 327 -1.78 -8.95 18.82
N ARG A 328 -0.62 -9.33 19.38
CA ARG A 328 0.68 -8.70 19.10
C ARG A 328 1.74 -9.71 18.67
N VAL A 329 2.40 -9.44 17.55
CA VAL A 329 3.60 -10.18 17.11
C VAL A 329 4.76 -9.25 16.80
N PHE A 330 5.96 -9.73 17.08
CA PHE A 330 7.21 -9.12 16.64
C PHE A 330 7.76 -9.98 15.50
N VAL A 331 8.11 -9.35 14.39
CA VAL A 331 8.56 -10.03 13.18
C VAL A 331 9.97 -9.57 12.85
N ILE A 332 10.80 -10.53 12.44
CA ILE A 332 12.17 -10.30 11.97
C ILE A 332 12.26 -10.95 10.58
N GLU A 333 12.54 -10.16 9.55
CA GLU A 333 12.69 -10.62 8.17
C GLU A 333 13.96 -10.05 7.54
N ALA A 334 14.32 -10.56 6.37
CA ALA A 334 15.44 -10.03 5.58
C ALA A 334 14.91 -9.28 4.35
N ARG A 335 15.55 -8.16 4.00
CA ARG A 335 15.27 -7.33 2.82
C ARG A 335 16.50 -7.20 1.93
N ALA A 336 16.29 -7.19 0.62
CA ALA A 336 17.33 -6.99 -0.38
C ALA A 336 16.82 -6.07 -1.50
N ALA A 337 17.71 -5.24 -2.06
CA ALA A 337 17.34 -4.27 -3.09
C ALA A 337 17.21 -4.93 -4.46
N VAL A 338 16.21 -5.81 -4.62
CA VAL A 338 15.91 -6.58 -5.82
C VAL A 338 14.40 -6.70 -6.00
N ARG A 339 13.96 -6.93 -7.25
CA ARG A 339 12.53 -7.06 -7.59
C ARG A 339 11.71 -5.87 -7.08
N ALA A 340 10.68 -6.09 -6.26
CA ALA A 340 9.83 -5.02 -5.76
C ALA A 340 10.63 -4.00 -4.93
N ASP A 341 11.63 -4.42 -4.14
CA ASP A 341 12.51 -3.51 -3.39
C ASP A 341 13.73 -3.01 -4.20
N HIS A 342 13.75 -3.07 -5.53
CA HIS A 342 14.94 -2.69 -6.32
C HIS A 342 15.45 -1.25 -6.06
N GLU A 343 14.61 -0.34 -5.58
CA GLU A 343 14.98 1.03 -5.23
C GLU A 343 15.39 1.19 -3.75
N ALA A 344 15.30 0.14 -2.93
CA ALA A 344 15.60 0.21 -1.50
C ALA A 344 17.03 0.68 -1.23
N CYS A 345 17.18 1.76 -0.47
CA CYS A 345 18.50 2.32 -0.17
C CYS A 345 19.31 1.52 0.84
N ARG A 346 18.67 0.57 1.54
CA ARG A 346 19.37 -0.29 2.49
C ARG A 346 18.84 -1.72 2.45
N GLN A 347 19.78 -2.66 2.55
CA GLN A 347 19.49 -4.08 2.70
C GLN A 347 19.88 -4.51 4.10
N GLY A 348 19.23 -5.53 4.64
CA GLY A 348 19.47 -5.95 6.01
C GLY A 348 18.36 -6.78 6.58
N VAL A 349 18.39 -6.88 7.91
CA VAL A 349 17.33 -7.49 8.70
C VAL A 349 16.36 -6.40 9.12
N LEU A 350 15.13 -6.45 8.64
CA LEU A 350 14.07 -5.55 9.05
C LEU A 350 13.30 -6.18 10.21
N ALA A 351 12.94 -5.37 11.21
CA ALA A 351 12.14 -5.82 12.34
C ALA A 351 10.94 -4.89 12.53
N TYR A 352 9.79 -5.45 12.87
CA TYR A 352 8.56 -4.69 13.03
C TYR A 352 7.59 -5.37 13.99
N ARG A 353 6.63 -4.58 14.48
CA ARG A 353 5.52 -5.02 15.32
C ARG A 353 4.26 -5.02 14.49
N VAL A 354 3.43 -6.05 14.69
CA VAL A 354 2.10 -6.12 14.09
C VAL A 354 1.05 -6.22 15.19
N ARG A 355 -0.05 -5.51 15.00
CA ARG A 355 -1.20 -5.41 15.90
C ARG A 355 -2.47 -5.78 15.15
N THR A 356 -3.10 -6.88 15.56
CA THR A 356 -4.37 -7.36 14.98
C THR A 356 -5.60 -6.63 15.53
N ASP A 357 -5.42 -5.82 16.57
CA ASP A 357 -6.45 -5.07 17.28
C ASP A 357 -6.48 -3.57 16.95
N ILE A 358 -5.84 -3.16 15.86
CA ILE A 358 -5.76 -1.78 15.38
C ILE A 358 -6.40 -1.74 13.99
N ASP A 359 -7.27 -0.75 13.78
CA ASP A 359 -7.99 -0.57 12.53
C ASP A 359 -7.05 -0.14 11.39
N SER A 360 -7.47 -0.43 10.16
CA SER A 360 -6.90 0.16 8.95
C SER A 360 -6.70 1.67 9.10
N GLY A 361 -5.55 2.18 8.69
CA GLY A 361 -5.24 3.61 8.72
C GLY A 361 -4.94 4.15 10.12
N GLN A 362 -4.77 3.28 11.12
CA GLN A 362 -4.39 3.65 12.50
C GLN A 362 -3.00 3.09 12.89
N GLY A 363 -2.18 2.71 11.91
CA GLY A 363 -0.84 2.16 12.12
C GLY A 363 -0.81 0.79 12.79
N PRO A 364 -1.47 -0.24 12.21
CA PRO A 364 -1.44 -1.60 12.77
C PRO A 364 -0.05 -2.28 12.67
N VAL A 365 0.86 -1.73 11.84
CA VAL A 365 2.26 -2.16 11.74
C VAL A 365 3.19 -1.00 12.09
N THR A 366 4.27 -1.29 12.83
CA THR A 366 5.32 -0.30 13.14
C THR A 366 6.69 -0.93 13.00
N VAL A 367 7.49 -0.38 12.09
CA VAL A 367 8.88 -0.77 11.86
C VAL A 367 9.78 -0.26 12.98
N VAL A 368 10.76 -1.07 13.34
CA VAL A 368 11.84 -0.68 14.25
C VAL A 368 12.94 -0.03 13.42
N ASP A 369 13.24 1.22 13.73
CA ASP A 369 14.33 1.94 13.12
C ASP A 369 15.69 1.46 13.66
N GLY A 370 16.49 0.83 12.81
CA GLY A 370 17.86 0.45 13.12
C GLY A 370 18.86 1.61 13.14
N HIS A 371 18.46 2.78 12.63
CA HIS A 371 19.29 3.97 12.47
C HIS A 371 18.53 5.25 12.89
N PRO A 372 18.05 5.37 14.13
CA PRO A 372 17.20 6.48 14.61
C PRO A 372 17.85 7.88 14.60
N ALA A 373 19.12 7.97 14.20
CA ALA A 373 19.87 9.21 14.07
C ALA A 373 20.10 9.62 12.61
N SER A 374 19.59 8.86 11.64
CA SER A 374 19.70 9.14 10.21
C SER A 374 18.40 8.81 9.48
N SER A 375 18.37 9.18 8.19
CA SER A 375 17.37 8.77 7.21
C SER A 375 18.10 8.48 5.90
N ALA A 376 17.40 7.90 4.91
CA ALA A 376 17.98 7.62 3.60
C ALA A 376 16.99 7.86 2.45
N CYS A 377 17.49 7.90 1.22
CA CYS A 377 16.70 8.15 0.00
C CYS A 377 15.97 9.51 -0.02
N ASP A 378 16.68 10.63 0.07
CA ASP A 378 16.07 11.98 -0.06
C ASP A 378 15.27 12.17 -1.36
N PHE A 379 15.57 11.38 -2.40
CA PHE A 379 14.86 11.37 -3.67
C PHE A 379 13.53 10.60 -3.65
N SER A 380 13.33 9.67 -2.71
CA SER A 380 12.14 8.79 -2.68
C SER A 380 10.89 9.57 -2.28
N SER A 381 11.02 10.44 -1.29
CA SER A 381 10.06 11.46 -0.90
C SER A 381 10.73 12.34 0.13
N GLY A 382 10.99 13.61 -0.17
CA GLY A 382 11.82 14.48 0.66
C GLY A 382 11.34 14.68 2.12
N ALA A 383 10.11 14.28 2.45
CA ALA A 383 9.52 14.38 3.78
C ALA A 383 9.12 13.04 4.45
N PHE A 384 9.20 11.89 3.75
CA PHE A 384 8.71 10.58 4.26
C PHE A 384 9.75 9.48 4.17
N ASN A 385 11.01 9.80 4.48
CA ASN A 385 12.14 8.93 4.24
C ASN A 385 12.86 8.45 5.51
N SER A 386 12.28 8.74 6.68
CA SER A 386 12.88 8.47 7.99
C SER A 386 13.20 7.00 8.23
N LEU A 387 12.41 6.07 7.69
CA LEU A 387 12.62 4.63 7.88
C LEU A 387 13.32 3.94 6.71
N ASN A 388 13.75 4.66 5.67
CA ASN A 388 14.32 4.02 4.47
C ASN A 388 15.69 3.35 4.69
N ASP A 389 16.35 3.62 5.82
CA ASP A 389 17.52 2.91 6.30
C ASP A 389 17.26 2.05 7.55
N ALA A 390 16.00 1.76 7.89
CA ALA A 390 15.64 0.96 9.07
C ALA A 390 16.33 -0.43 9.17
N PRO A 391 16.64 -1.18 8.08
CA PRO A 391 17.22 -2.51 8.19
C PRO A 391 18.55 -2.56 8.95
N PHE A 392 18.64 -3.47 9.91
CA PHE A 392 19.83 -3.75 10.71
C PHE A 392 20.89 -4.50 9.89
N THR A 393 22.15 -4.08 10.01
CA THR A 393 23.31 -4.73 9.39
C THR A 393 24.06 -5.65 10.37
N ALA A 394 24.99 -6.44 9.84
CA ALA A 394 25.81 -7.37 10.64
C ALA A 394 26.47 -6.69 11.85
N GLY A 395 26.48 -7.39 12.98
CA GLY A 395 26.98 -6.90 14.28
C GLY A 395 25.97 -6.09 15.08
N ARG A 396 24.87 -5.61 14.48
CA ARG A 396 23.83 -4.87 15.21
C ARG A 396 22.91 -5.80 15.97
N SER A 397 22.44 -5.32 17.11
CA SER A 397 21.47 -6.01 17.96
C SER A 397 20.35 -5.06 18.37
N TYR A 398 19.16 -5.62 18.60
CA TYR A 398 18.01 -4.90 19.12
C TYR A 398 17.32 -5.74 20.19
N THR A 399 16.77 -5.07 21.21
CA THR A 399 15.93 -5.70 22.23
C THR A 399 14.58 -5.03 22.25
N ASP A 400 13.54 -5.83 22.00
CA ASP A 400 12.16 -5.43 22.24
C ASP A 400 11.76 -5.91 23.63
N SER A 401 11.65 -4.98 24.58
CA SER A 401 11.30 -5.28 25.97
C SER A 401 9.86 -5.77 26.11
N ALA A 402 8.93 -5.29 25.28
CA ALA A 402 7.52 -5.69 25.32
C ALA A 402 7.32 -7.13 24.82
N ALA A 403 8.06 -7.50 23.77
CA ALA A 403 8.06 -8.85 23.22
C ALA A 403 9.00 -9.82 23.95
N GLY A 404 9.84 -9.31 24.86
CA GLY A 404 10.82 -10.10 25.60
C GLY A 404 11.84 -10.77 24.68
N VAL A 405 12.19 -10.11 23.56
CA VAL A 405 13.07 -10.68 22.53
C VAL A 405 14.28 -9.79 22.28
N THR A 406 15.44 -10.40 22.15
CA THR A 406 16.65 -9.78 21.62
C THR A 406 17.02 -10.48 20.33
N PHE A 407 17.37 -9.74 19.28
CA PHE A 407 18.01 -10.32 18.11
C PHE A 407 19.35 -9.66 17.81
N THR A 408 20.25 -10.43 17.20
CA THR A 408 21.55 -9.98 16.70
C THR A 408 21.72 -10.45 15.28
N VAL A 409 22.03 -9.52 14.37
CA VAL A 409 22.39 -9.85 12.99
C VAL A 409 23.83 -10.32 12.97
N LEU A 410 24.05 -11.60 12.66
CA LEU A 410 25.39 -12.20 12.68
C LEU A 410 26.18 -11.91 11.40
N GLY A 411 25.49 -11.87 10.25
CA GLY A 411 26.14 -11.69 8.95
C GLY A 411 25.22 -12.03 7.79
N ARG A 412 25.73 -11.79 6.58
CA ARG A 412 25.11 -12.17 5.31
C ARG A 412 26.03 -13.16 4.60
N ASP A 413 25.47 -14.25 4.08
CA ASP A 413 26.24 -15.25 3.34
C ASP A 413 26.33 -14.93 1.84
N ALA A 414 27.12 -15.74 1.11
CA ALA A 414 27.35 -15.57 -0.32
C ALA A 414 26.09 -15.79 -1.18
N ALA A 415 25.09 -16.52 -0.67
CA ALA A 415 23.80 -16.69 -1.34
C ALA A 415 22.85 -15.50 -1.10
N GLY A 416 23.26 -14.57 -0.23
CA GLY A 416 22.52 -13.37 0.11
C GLY A 416 21.58 -13.53 1.31
N ASP A 417 21.60 -14.67 1.99
CA ASP A 417 20.79 -14.92 3.18
C ASP A 417 21.43 -14.32 4.43
N TRP A 418 20.60 -13.89 5.36
CA TRP A 418 21.01 -13.26 6.60
C TRP A 418 20.91 -14.23 7.77
N SER A 419 22.01 -14.37 8.53
CA SER A 419 22.03 -15.15 9.75
C SER A 419 21.68 -14.26 10.95
N VAL A 420 20.65 -14.63 11.70
CA VAL A 420 20.14 -13.86 12.86
C VAL A 420 20.05 -14.77 14.08
N ARG A 421 20.67 -14.37 15.19
CA ARG A 421 20.47 -15.01 16.49
C ARG A 421 19.31 -14.33 17.20
N VAL A 422 18.33 -15.08 17.65
CA VAL A 422 17.15 -14.58 18.35
C VAL A 422 17.05 -15.27 19.70
N THR A 423 16.93 -14.47 20.76
CA THR A 423 16.78 -14.91 22.14
C THR A 423 15.45 -14.42 22.68
N ARG A 424 14.58 -15.33 23.10
CA ARG A 424 13.30 -15.03 23.76
C ARG A 424 13.37 -15.38 25.24
N ARG A 425 13.05 -14.42 26.11
CA ARG A 425 13.28 -14.49 27.56
C ARG A 425 12.09 -14.98 28.37
#